data_AF-A0A0B5DSX3-F1
#
_entry.id   AF-A0A0B5DSX3-F1
#
_cell.length_a   1.000
_cell.length_b   1.000
_cell.length_c   1.000
_cell.angle_alpha   90.00
_cell.angle_beta   90.00
_cell.angle_gamma   90.00
#
_symmetry.space_group_name_H-M   'P 1'
#
loop_
_entity.id
_entity.type
_entity.pdbx_description
1 polymer ?
#
loop_
_entity_poly.entity_id
_entity_poly.type
_entity_poly.pdbx_seq_one_letter_code
_entity_poly.pdbx_strand_id
1 'polypeptide(L)'
;MTASGCGDAGTGLAAGELGEREPMTIDYRARVLKGATLLDEKRPGWEREIDVDKLDVGVGACCVTAQLSGEDDWYLGMEELDLTHGNGGSYVAHGFDAENPDASMYEGVECDAAIDAQQSVYATLNALWREMITERLQAGGTGERA
;
A
#
# COMPACT_ATOMS: atom_id res chain seq x y z
N MET A 1 -57.39 -22.21 -36.33
CA MET A 1 -57.98 -22.23 -34.98
C MET A 1 -56.86 -22.55 -34.01
N THR A 2 -56.74 -21.70 -32.98
CA THR A 2 -55.84 -21.69 -31.81
C THR A 2 -55.86 -23.04 -31.05
N ALA A 3 -54.93 -23.45 -30.18
CA ALA A 3 -54.09 -22.69 -29.24
C ALA A 3 -52.96 -23.56 -28.59
N SER A 4 -51.99 -22.84 -28.01
CA SER A 4 -51.38 -23.05 -26.68
C SER A 4 -50.35 -24.16 -26.40
N GLY A 5 -49.12 -23.71 -26.12
CA GLY A 5 -48.12 -24.36 -25.28
C GLY A 5 -47.07 -23.32 -24.85
N CYS A 6 -47.15 -22.86 -23.59
CA CYS A 6 -46.15 -22.01 -22.92
C CYS A 6 -45.00 -22.86 -22.36
N GLY A 7 -43.80 -22.29 -22.32
CA GLY A 7 -42.73 -22.66 -21.38
C GLY A 7 -41.66 -23.60 -21.93
N ASP A 8 -40.47 -23.07 -22.23
CA ASP A 8 -39.28 -23.27 -21.38
C ASP A 8 -38.10 -22.48 -21.97
N ALA A 9 -37.76 -21.37 -21.31
CA ALA A 9 -36.50 -20.68 -21.52
C ALA A 9 -35.44 -21.39 -20.66
N GLY A 10 -34.95 -22.52 -21.15
CA GLY A 10 -33.77 -23.18 -20.59
C GLY A 10 -32.52 -22.37 -20.89
N THR A 11 -32.27 -21.32 -20.11
CA THR A 11 -30.98 -20.63 -20.09
C THR A 11 -29.97 -21.57 -19.42
N GLY A 12 -29.31 -22.40 -20.24
CA GLY A 12 -28.10 -23.11 -19.84
C GLY A 12 -26.99 -22.09 -19.62
N LEU A 13 -26.98 -21.46 -18.44
CA LEU A 13 -25.79 -20.79 -17.95
C LEU A 13 -24.71 -21.85 -17.79
N ALA A 14 -23.71 -21.77 -18.67
CA ALA A 14 -22.44 -22.40 -18.46
C ALA A 14 -21.98 -22.08 -17.04
N ALA A 15 -21.87 -23.11 -16.20
CA ALA A 15 -21.15 -23.03 -14.95
C ALA A 15 -19.70 -22.70 -15.30
N GLY A 16 -19.39 -21.40 -15.29
CA GLY A 16 -18.02 -20.94 -15.23
C GLY A 16 -17.47 -21.45 -13.91
N GLU A 17 -16.57 -22.42 -14.01
CA GLU A 17 -15.78 -22.90 -12.89
C GLU A 17 -15.16 -21.67 -12.24
N LEU A 18 -15.58 -21.42 -11.00
CA LEU A 18 -15.00 -20.42 -10.13
C LEU A 18 -13.55 -20.84 -9.92
N GLY A 19 -12.67 -20.32 -10.78
CA GLY A 19 -11.24 -20.41 -10.58
C GLY A 19 -10.96 -19.97 -9.17
N GLU A 20 -10.40 -20.88 -8.37
CA GLU A 20 -9.89 -20.62 -7.05
C GLU A 20 -8.99 -19.38 -7.17
N ARG A 21 -9.49 -18.21 -6.73
CA ARG A 21 -8.64 -17.03 -6.58
C ARG A 21 -7.72 -17.37 -5.43
N GLU A 22 -6.57 -17.94 -5.76
CA GLU A 22 -5.39 -17.95 -4.90
C GLU A 22 -5.30 -16.56 -4.24
N PRO A 23 -5.16 -16.48 -2.91
CA PRO A 23 -5.03 -15.19 -2.25
C PRO A 23 -3.81 -14.50 -2.85
N MET A 24 -4.06 -13.47 -3.66
CA MET A 24 -3.03 -12.57 -4.19
C MET A 24 -2.33 -11.95 -2.98
N THR A 25 -1.24 -12.57 -2.55
CA THR A 25 -0.46 -12.11 -1.42
C THR A 25 0.13 -10.76 -1.83
N ILE A 26 -0.17 -9.72 -1.06
CA ILE A 26 0.29 -8.36 -1.37
C ILE A 26 1.81 -8.31 -1.20
N ASP A 27 2.52 -7.96 -2.28
CA ASP A 27 3.97 -7.76 -2.23
C ASP A 27 4.30 -6.34 -1.73
N TYR A 28 4.36 -6.19 -0.41
CA TYR A 28 4.72 -4.91 0.22
C TYR A 28 6.17 -4.50 -0.06
N ARG A 29 7.10 -5.45 -0.28
CA ARG A 29 8.49 -5.11 -0.60
C ARG A 29 8.58 -4.41 -1.97
N ALA A 30 7.86 -4.92 -2.96
CA ALA A 30 7.76 -4.27 -4.27
C ALA A 30 7.13 -2.87 -4.19
N ARG A 31 6.11 -2.69 -3.33
CA ARG A 31 5.47 -1.38 -3.10
C ARG A 31 6.42 -0.37 -2.48
N VAL A 32 7.12 -0.75 -1.40
CA VAL A 32 8.14 0.10 -0.75
C VAL A 32 9.25 0.47 -1.74
N LEU A 33 9.73 -0.49 -2.55
CA LEU A 33 10.73 -0.20 -3.59
C LEU A 33 10.21 0.83 -4.60
N LYS A 34 8.96 0.69 -5.04
CA LYS A 34 8.34 1.63 -5.96
C LYS A 34 8.24 3.04 -5.35
N GLY A 35 7.85 3.14 -4.09
CA GLY A 35 7.84 4.41 -3.35
C GLY A 35 9.23 5.04 -3.26
N ALA A 36 10.24 4.25 -2.92
CA ALA A 36 11.62 4.72 -2.85
C ALA A 36 12.16 5.18 -4.21
N THR A 37 11.85 4.48 -5.30
CA THR A 37 12.21 4.93 -6.66
C THR A 37 11.55 6.27 -7.00
N LEU A 38 10.27 6.46 -6.66
CA LEU A 38 9.61 7.75 -6.85
C LEU A 38 10.31 8.87 -6.05
N LEU A 39 10.70 8.58 -4.81
CA LEU A 39 11.47 9.52 -3.99
C LEU A 39 12.85 9.81 -4.58
N ASP A 40 13.54 8.82 -5.14
CA ASP A 40 14.83 9.01 -5.80
C ASP A 40 14.72 9.96 -7.01
N GLU A 41 13.60 9.90 -7.74
CA GLU A 41 13.33 10.77 -8.88
C GLU A 41 12.95 12.20 -8.45
N LYS A 42 12.15 12.34 -7.39
CA LYS A 42 11.56 13.62 -6.98
C LYS A 42 12.43 14.38 -5.97
N ARG A 43 13.15 13.66 -5.11
CA ARG A 43 13.95 14.21 -4.01
C ARG A 43 15.22 13.38 -3.77
N PRO A 44 16.25 13.50 -4.62
CA PRO A 44 17.50 12.77 -4.44
C PRO A 44 18.13 13.02 -3.06
N GLY A 45 18.45 11.96 -2.33
CA GLY A 45 19.03 12.04 -0.98
C GLY A 45 18.02 12.14 0.16
N TRP A 46 16.72 11.95 -0.13
CA TRP A 46 15.62 11.95 0.83
C TRP A 46 15.87 11.04 2.04
N GLU A 47 16.62 9.95 1.87
CA GLU A 47 16.86 8.97 2.93
C GLU A 47 17.60 9.56 4.15
N ARG A 48 18.29 10.69 3.97
CA ARG A 48 19.01 11.41 5.03
C ARG A 48 18.12 12.38 5.82
N GLU A 49 16.94 12.67 5.30
CA GLU A 49 15.98 13.59 5.90
C GLU A 49 14.96 12.85 6.78
N ILE A 50 14.93 11.52 6.68
CA ILE A 50 14.05 10.67 7.49
C ILE A 50 14.70 10.34 8.84
N ASP A 51 13.97 10.59 9.91
CA ASP A 51 14.22 10.05 11.24
C ASP A 51 13.68 8.61 11.32
N VAL A 52 14.58 7.64 11.11
CA VAL A 52 14.28 6.21 11.09
C VAL A 52 13.71 5.71 12.42
N ASP A 53 14.14 6.29 13.54
CA ASP A 53 13.69 5.89 14.88
C ASP A 53 12.24 6.30 15.13
N LYS A 54 11.81 7.40 14.54
CA LYS A 54 10.42 7.88 14.61
C LYS A 54 9.52 7.38 13.49
N LEU A 55 10.08 6.72 12.47
CA LEU A 55 9.32 6.34 11.27
C LEU A 55 8.18 5.38 11.59
N ASP A 56 6.95 5.80 11.32
CA ASP A 56 5.75 4.97 11.41
C ASP A 56 4.75 5.33 10.29
N VAL A 57 4.57 4.41 9.34
CA VAL A 57 3.68 4.55 8.19
C VAL A 57 2.21 4.66 8.62
N GLY A 58 1.82 4.05 9.73
CA GLY A 58 0.45 4.13 10.25
C GLY A 58 0.10 5.45 10.92
N VAL A 59 1.09 6.33 11.13
CA VAL A 59 0.91 7.61 11.80
C VAL A 59 1.16 8.73 10.80
N GLY A 60 0.11 9.47 10.45
CA GLY A 60 0.14 10.52 9.42
C GLY A 60 1.07 11.71 9.69
N ALA A 61 1.70 11.80 10.87
CA ALA A 61 2.73 12.79 11.18
C ALA A 61 4.16 12.19 11.24
N CYS A 62 4.27 10.86 11.25
CA CYS A 62 5.55 10.15 11.39
C CYS A 62 5.87 9.28 10.17
N CYS A 63 5.00 9.24 9.17
CA CYS A 63 5.20 8.49 7.94
C CYS A 63 6.23 9.17 7.02
N VAL A 64 6.71 8.44 6.01
CA VAL A 64 7.77 8.90 5.10
C VAL A 64 7.40 10.24 4.45
N THR A 65 6.17 10.37 3.94
CA THR A 65 5.74 11.58 3.24
C THR A 65 5.57 12.77 4.18
N ALA A 66 5.06 12.54 5.40
CA ALA A 66 4.95 13.58 6.42
C ALA A 66 6.32 14.13 6.83
N GLN A 67 7.29 13.27 7.13
CA GLN A 67 8.63 13.71 7.50
C GLN A 67 9.31 14.50 6.38
N LEU A 68 9.09 14.12 5.12
CA LEU A 68 9.65 14.83 3.97
C LEU A 68 8.97 16.17 3.69
N SER A 69 7.70 16.35 4.05
CA SER A 69 7.01 17.64 3.87
C SER A 69 7.68 18.81 4.61
N GLY A 70 8.48 18.52 5.65
CA GLY A 70 9.07 19.53 6.54
C GLY A 70 8.08 20.15 7.53
N GLU A 71 6.80 19.78 7.47
CA GLU A 71 5.73 20.21 8.38
C GLU A 71 5.09 19.05 9.16
N ASP A 72 5.65 17.84 9.04
CA ASP A 72 5.07 16.60 9.57
C ASP A 72 3.61 16.38 9.07
N ASP A 73 3.33 16.81 7.84
CA ASP A 73 2.01 16.73 7.21
C ASP A 73 2.02 15.76 6.02
N TRP A 74 1.33 14.63 6.17
CA TRP A 74 1.23 13.64 5.11
C TRP A 74 0.60 14.20 3.83
N TYR A 75 -0.42 15.05 3.92
CA TYR A 75 -1.14 15.55 2.74
C TYR A 75 -0.23 16.45 1.90
N LEU A 76 0.55 17.31 2.54
CA LEU A 76 1.54 18.14 1.85
C LEU A 76 2.62 17.28 1.18
N GLY A 77 3.20 16.30 1.90
CA GLY A 77 4.20 15.41 1.31
C GLY A 77 3.65 14.58 0.14
N MET A 78 2.37 14.22 0.19
CA MET A 78 1.67 13.55 -0.90
C MET A 78 1.46 14.44 -2.13
N GLU A 79 1.20 15.73 -1.92
CA GLU A 79 1.07 16.72 -2.99
C GLU A 79 2.40 16.96 -3.71
N GLU A 80 3.50 17.05 -2.95
CA GLU A 80 4.86 17.19 -3.49
C GLU A 80 5.27 16.02 -4.39
N LEU A 81 4.75 14.82 -4.10
CA LEU A 81 4.99 13.60 -4.87
C LEU A 81 3.99 13.40 -6.02
N ASP A 82 3.06 14.33 -6.22
CA ASP A 82 1.98 14.25 -7.22
C ASP A 82 1.11 12.99 -7.05
N LEU A 83 0.85 12.63 -5.78
CA LEU A 83 0.06 11.45 -5.41
C LEU A 83 -1.35 11.79 -4.93
N THR A 84 -1.68 13.08 -4.77
CA THR A 84 -3.02 13.58 -4.37
C THR A 84 -4.02 13.69 -5.53
N HIS A 85 -3.53 13.82 -6.76
CA HIS A 85 -4.35 14.06 -7.95
C HIS A 85 -4.61 12.77 -8.75
N GLY A 86 -5.53 11.94 -8.25
CA GLY A 86 -6.15 10.86 -9.03
C GLY A 86 -5.77 9.45 -8.60
N ASN A 87 -6.81 8.68 -8.24
CA ASN A 87 -6.81 7.32 -7.70
C ASN A 87 -6.20 7.18 -6.31
N GLY A 88 -7.07 7.06 -5.30
CA GLY A 88 -6.76 6.68 -3.92
C GLY A 88 -6.09 5.31 -3.72
N GLY A 89 -5.54 4.71 -4.78
CA GLY A 89 -4.66 3.54 -4.74
C GLY A 89 -3.21 3.84 -5.12
N SER A 90 -2.88 5.06 -5.56
CA SER A 90 -1.51 5.38 -5.98
C SER A 90 -0.54 5.25 -4.81
N TYR A 91 -0.84 5.85 -3.67
CA TYR A 91 0.09 5.88 -2.53
C TYR A 91 0.21 4.55 -1.78
N VAL A 92 -0.90 3.82 -1.66
CA VAL A 92 -0.91 2.41 -1.21
C VAL A 92 -0.03 1.56 -2.12
N ALA A 93 -0.10 1.75 -3.45
CA ALA A 93 0.73 1.02 -4.41
C ALA A 93 2.23 1.42 -4.37
N HIS A 94 2.57 2.53 -3.71
CA HIS A 94 3.95 2.97 -3.44
C HIS A 94 4.38 2.68 -1.98
N GLY A 95 3.56 1.93 -1.22
CA GLY A 95 3.91 1.52 0.14
C GLY A 95 3.90 2.65 1.17
N PHE A 96 3.27 3.79 0.86
CA PHE A 96 3.11 4.91 1.79
C PHE A 96 1.90 4.77 2.71
N ASP A 97 1.06 3.76 2.49
CA ASP A 97 -0.03 3.38 3.38
C ASP A 97 -0.34 1.88 3.25
N ALA A 98 -1.00 1.33 4.24
CA ALA A 98 -1.57 0.00 4.19
C ALA A 98 -2.71 -0.04 3.17
N GLU A 99 -2.84 -1.17 2.47
CA GLU A 99 -4.09 -1.46 1.78
C GLU A 99 -5.14 -1.71 2.85
N ASN A 100 -6.18 -0.86 2.92
CA ASN A 100 -7.33 -1.13 3.76
C ASN A 100 -8.01 -2.36 3.16
N PRO A 101 -7.92 -3.54 3.80
CA PRO A 101 -8.53 -4.72 3.22
C PRO A 101 -10.04 -4.47 3.24
N ASP A 102 -10.68 -4.63 2.08
CA ASP A 102 -12.08 -4.31 1.84
C ASP A 102 -12.94 -4.66 3.08
N ALA A 103 -13.57 -3.66 3.70
CA ALA A 103 -14.39 -3.86 4.89
C ALA A 103 -15.50 -4.90 4.66
N SER A 104 -15.90 -5.14 3.40
CA SER A 104 -16.83 -6.20 3.02
C SER A 104 -16.26 -7.62 3.11
N MET A 105 -14.92 -7.81 3.07
CA MET A 105 -14.27 -9.09 3.39
C MET A 105 -14.33 -9.43 4.89
N TYR A 106 -14.70 -8.47 5.73
CA TYR A 106 -14.83 -8.63 7.18
C TYR A 106 -16.28 -8.54 7.65
N GLU A 107 -17.29 -8.66 6.77
CA GLU A 107 -18.67 -8.89 7.21
C GLU A 107 -18.73 -10.20 8.03
N GLY A 108 -18.83 -10.05 9.37
CA GLY A 108 -18.85 -11.17 10.32
C GLY A 108 -17.51 -11.49 10.98
N VAL A 109 -16.47 -10.68 10.80
CA VAL A 109 -15.21 -10.78 11.56
C VAL A 109 -15.27 -9.81 12.75
N GLU A 110 -14.97 -10.32 13.95
CA GLU A 110 -14.88 -9.52 15.17
C GLU A 110 -13.91 -8.33 14.96
N CYS A 111 -14.29 -7.14 15.43
CA CYS A 111 -13.52 -5.91 15.21
C CYS A 111 -12.04 -6.04 15.58
N ASP A 112 -11.72 -6.84 16.60
CA ASP A 112 -10.36 -7.05 17.08
C ASP A 112 -9.47 -7.73 16.04
N ALA A 113 -9.99 -8.71 15.28
CA ALA A 113 -9.21 -9.40 14.25
C ALA A 113 -8.93 -8.53 13.02
N ALA A 114 -9.85 -7.60 12.69
CA ALA A 114 -9.62 -6.61 11.64
C ALA A 114 -8.56 -5.57 12.07
N ILE A 115 -8.58 -5.15 13.34
CA ILE A 115 -7.57 -4.25 13.92
C ILE A 115 -6.19 -4.93 13.93
N ASP A 116 -6.10 -6.17 14.40
CA ASP A 116 -4.83 -6.93 14.44
C ASP A 116 -4.25 -7.13 13.04
N ALA A 117 -5.10 -7.46 12.05
CA ALA A 117 -4.67 -7.59 10.66
C ALA A 117 -4.10 -6.26 10.13
N GLN A 118 -4.78 -5.14 10.39
CA GLN A 118 -4.31 -3.82 9.97
C GLN A 118 -2.98 -3.44 10.66
N GLN A 119 -2.83 -3.72 11.95
CA GLN A 119 -1.58 -3.50 12.68
C GLN A 119 -0.43 -4.35 12.12
N SER A 120 -0.70 -5.59 11.73
CA SER A 120 0.31 -6.49 11.14
C SER A 120 0.84 -5.98 9.79
N VAL A 121 -0.03 -5.34 8.99
CA VAL A 121 0.36 -4.72 7.71
C VAL A 121 1.26 -3.51 7.94
N TYR A 122 0.88 -2.62 8.87
CA TYR A 122 1.73 -1.47 9.20
C TYR A 122 3.07 -1.89 9.80
N ALA A 123 3.11 -2.91 10.65
CA ALA A 123 4.35 -3.47 11.17
C ALA A 123 5.28 -3.96 10.04
N THR A 124 4.70 -4.61 9.02
CA THR A 124 5.45 -5.07 7.83
C THR A 124 6.00 -3.90 7.02
N LEU A 125 5.17 -2.88 6.73
CA LEU A 125 5.59 -1.67 6.01
C LEU A 125 6.68 -0.90 6.77
N ASN A 126 6.52 -0.74 8.08
CA ASN A 126 7.50 -0.09 8.95
C ASN A 126 8.84 -0.80 8.91
N ALA A 127 8.85 -2.14 9.02
CA ALA A 127 10.09 -2.91 8.94
C ALA A 127 10.80 -2.75 7.58
N LEU A 128 10.05 -2.83 6.48
CA LEU A 128 10.59 -2.74 5.13
C LEU A 128 11.17 -1.35 4.82
N TRP A 129 10.48 -0.28 5.20
CA TRP A 129 11.01 1.08 5.02
C TRP A 129 12.25 1.31 5.86
N ARG A 130 12.24 0.91 7.14
CA ARG A 130 13.41 1.08 8.02
C ARG A 130 14.62 0.29 7.53
N GLU A 131 14.42 -0.95 7.09
CA GLU A 131 15.47 -1.79 6.48
C GLU A 131 16.09 -1.06 5.28
N MET A 132 15.27 -0.66 4.31
CA MET A 132 15.74 -0.02 3.08
C MET A 132 16.48 1.29 3.33
N ILE A 133 15.96 2.16 4.19
CA ILE A 133 16.60 3.45 4.51
C ILE A 133 17.94 3.19 5.19
N THR A 134 17.99 2.27 6.15
CA THR A 134 19.23 1.91 6.85
C THR A 134 20.28 1.37 5.88
N GLU A 135 19.92 0.47 4.98
CA GLU A 135 20.82 -0.08 3.96
C GLU A 135 21.39 1.02 3.05
N ARG A 136 20.53 1.94 2.58
CA ARG A 136 20.94 3.07 1.72
C ARG A 136 21.90 4.01 2.44
N LEU A 137 21.63 4.33 3.70
CA LEU A 137 22.52 5.18 4.50
C LEU A 137 23.90 4.53 4.72
N GLN A 138 23.95 3.21 4.95
CA GLN A 138 25.21 2.47 5.09
C GLN A 138 25.99 2.38 3.77
N ALA A 139 25.30 2.14 2.65
CA ALA A 139 25.92 2.11 1.32
C ALA A 139 26.48 3.49 0.93
N GLY A 140 25.74 4.57 1.19
CA GLY A 140 26.17 5.94 0.92
C GLY A 140 27.34 6.41 1.80
N GLY A 141 27.45 5.92 3.04
CA GLY A 141 28.56 6.24 3.94
C GLY A 141 29.87 5.53 3.63
N THR A 142 29.84 4.46 2.83
CA THR A 142 31.04 3.66 2.49
C THR A 142 31.85 4.27 1.32
N GLY A 143 31.31 5.30 0.65
CA GLY A 143 31.94 5.95 -0.51
C GLY A 143 32.92 7.09 -0.20
N GLU A 144 33.02 7.55 1.06
CA GLU A 144 33.85 8.71 1.43
C GLU A 144 35.06 8.30 2.28
N ARG A 145 35.93 7.45 1.73
CA ARG A 145 37.30 7.22 2.22
C ARG A 145 38.16 6.59 1.11
N ALA A 146 38.68 7.43 0.22
CA ALA A 146 39.88 7.16 -0.57
C ALA A 146 40.56 8.48 -0.96
#